data_AF-A0A542M4Q0-F1
#
_entry.id   AF-A0A542M4Q0-F1
#
_cell.length_a   1.000
_cell.length_b   1.000
_cell.length_c   1.000
_cell.angle_alpha   90.00
_cell.angle_beta   90.00
_cell.angle_gamma   90.00
#
_symmetry.space_group_name_H-M   'P 1'
#
loop_
_entity.id
_entity.type
_entity.pdbx_description
1 polymer ?
#
loop_
_entity_poly.entity_id
_entity_poly.type
_entity_poly.pdbx_seq_one_letter_code
_entity_poly.pdbx_strand_id
1 'polypeptide(L)'
;MNASHYTFKLRRPVQALLLALAAGAAHAAPGAPADTPFAESWFTDTAAASAAAKDQAQEQDQNRDPLREPASPAAPGPLLKDDARPYKSYGAAALEIAAFQIALNRIDHAFVKPDDYRVTMGSIRRNLHSSWVEDRDPFEINQLGHPYQGSVYYNLARSNGLTFWESLGYAFAGSAVWEIAGETTPPSRNDQITTSFGGSFLGEALYRMASLVLDGGDGSKPLLRETGAAIVSPGMGFNRQSGRSRRAAALWAGATPATFGRLQLGVSNPSNSNAGPSLATKRREVAADFALEYGLPGKEGYTYHKPFDYFAFSARVSSVNGLESLSSRGLLYGAPYSPGNKLHGIAGLYGSYDYLSPQLFRIASTGVSLGSNLQWWLADGLALQGHASAGVGYTSTGTIRASSAGQYNYGFAPQSALGLRLILGDRLSFDLRARAFFDGRVASPETAGTDRVLRGDASVSYRVAGPHALTLRYLTSRRRFSFPTVLETQQRHDSVGLYYSYQPSGGMGAVKS
;
A
#
# COMPACT_ATOMS: atom_id res chain seq x y z
N MET A 1 -34.74 -21.37 -19.64
CA MET A 1 -33.47 -20.93 -20.26
C MET A 1 -32.37 -21.15 -19.24
N ASN A 2 -31.37 -21.99 -19.57
CA ASN A 2 -30.38 -22.52 -18.63
C ASN A 2 -29.46 -21.43 -18.06
N ALA A 3 -29.43 -21.33 -16.73
CA ALA A 3 -28.45 -20.55 -15.98
C ALA A 3 -27.18 -21.41 -15.79
N SER A 4 -26.13 -21.13 -16.56
CA SER A 4 -24.84 -21.78 -16.39
C SER A 4 -24.15 -21.27 -15.11
N HIS A 5 -23.95 -22.16 -14.15
CA HIS A 5 -23.07 -21.98 -13.01
C HIS A 5 -21.63 -21.73 -13.49
N TYR A 6 -21.15 -20.49 -13.43
CA TYR A 6 -19.74 -20.17 -13.64
C TYR A 6 -19.00 -20.02 -12.30
N THR A 7 -18.29 -21.06 -11.90
CA THR A 7 -17.19 -20.93 -10.93
C THR A 7 -16.01 -20.23 -11.61
N PHE A 8 -15.77 -18.97 -11.23
CA PHE A 8 -14.57 -18.22 -11.62
C PHE A 8 -13.34 -18.85 -10.95
N LYS A 9 -12.67 -19.78 -11.63
CA LYS A 9 -11.32 -20.22 -11.25
C LYS A 9 -10.32 -19.26 -11.88
N LEU A 10 -9.81 -18.28 -11.12
CA LEU A 10 -8.57 -17.61 -11.50
C LEU A 10 -7.54 -18.71 -11.80
N ARG A 11 -7.00 -18.74 -13.02
CA ARG A 11 -5.90 -19.65 -13.34
C ARG A 11 -4.70 -19.26 -12.45
N ARG A 12 -4.04 -20.26 -11.88
CA ARG A 12 -2.87 -20.16 -10.99
C ARG A 12 -1.80 -19.11 -11.39
N PRO A 13 -1.51 -18.80 -12.68
CA PRO A 13 -0.55 -17.75 -13.03
C PRO A 13 -1.00 -16.31 -12.69
N VAL A 14 -2.29 -15.99 -12.69
CA VAL A 14 -2.78 -14.64 -12.33
C VAL A 14 -2.72 -14.42 -10.82
N GLN A 15 -3.01 -15.47 -10.05
CA GLN A 15 -2.71 -15.49 -8.62
C GLN A 15 -1.20 -15.39 -8.38
N ALA A 16 -0.35 -16.06 -9.18
CA ALA A 16 1.10 -15.94 -9.06
C ALA A 16 1.62 -14.55 -9.41
N LEU A 17 1.00 -13.82 -10.35
CA LEU A 17 1.38 -12.44 -10.67
C LEU A 17 0.98 -11.47 -9.55
N LEU A 18 -0.23 -11.61 -9.00
CA LEU A 18 -0.69 -10.83 -7.85
C LEU A 18 0.07 -11.19 -6.55
N LEU A 19 0.44 -12.47 -6.37
CA LEU A 19 1.31 -12.92 -5.28
C LEU A 19 2.76 -12.49 -5.49
N ALA A 20 3.30 -12.44 -6.71
CA ALA A 20 4.65 -11.95 -6.97
C ALA A 20 4.76 -10.44 -6.70
N LEU A 21 3.69 -9.68 -6.99
CA LEU A 21 3.57 -8.26 -6.65
C LEU A 21 3.37 -8.04 -5.13
N ALA A 22 2.77 -8.99 -4.42
CA ALA A 22 2.63 -8.95 -2.96
C ALA A 22 3.82 -9.56 -2.18
N ALA A 23 4.62 -10.43 -2.80
CA ALA A 23 5.74 -11.15 -2.19
C ALA A 23 7.11 -10.45 -2.36
N GLY A 24 7.15 -9.31 -3.06
CA GLY A 24 8.35 -8.46 -3.17
C GLY A 24 8.92 -7.93 -1.85
N ALA A 25 8.23 -8.16 -0.72
CA ALA A 25 8.72 -7.86 0.62
C ALA A 25 9.50 -9.02 1.29
N ALA A 26 9.70 -10.14 0.61
CA ALA A 26 10.55 -11.22 1.08
C ALA A 26 11.22 -11.93 -0.10
N HIS A 27 12.52 -11.70 -0.30
CA HIS A 27 13.58 -12.69 -0.56
C HIS A 27 14.78 -12.05 -1.29
N ALA A 28 15.93 -12.04 -0.61
CA ALA A 28 17.23 -12.19 -1.28
C ALA A 28 17.44 -13.70 -1.51
N ALA A 29 17.66 -14.08 -2.77
CA ALA A 29 17.73 -15.44 -3.33
C ALA A 29 19.09 -16.16 -3.10
N PRO A 30 19.40 -17.37 -3.65
CA PRO A 30 18.59 -18.39 -4.35
C PRO A 30 18.77 -19.84 -3.82
N GLY A 31 18.00 -20.78 -4.37
CA GLY A 31 18.05 -22.22 -4.04
C GLY A 31 18.98 -23.09 -4.91
N ALA A 32 19.06 -24.37 -4.53
CA ALA A 32 19.55 -25.51 -5.30
C ALA A 32 18.77 -26.79 -4.86
N PRO A 33 18.69 -27.85 -5.68
CA PRO A 33 17.63 -28.86 -5.59
C PRO A 33 17.85 -29.89 -4.48
N ALA A 34 16.75 -30.52 -4.08
CA ALA A 34 16.69 -31.60 -3.11
C ALA A 34 17.48 -32.83 -3.59
N ASP A 35 18.35 -33.33 -2.70
CA ASP A 35 18.53 -34.76 -2.33
C ASP A 35 19.98 -35.01 -1.86
N THR A 36 20.23 -34.95 -0.54
CA THR A 36 21.24 -35.74 0.24
C THR A 36 21.32 -35.24 1.70
N PRO A 37 21.70 -36.10 2.68
CA PRO A 37 21.44 -35.87 4.10
C PRO A 37 22.39 -34.87 4.76
N PHE A 38 21.82 -33.99 5.58
CA PHE A 38 22.44 -32.80 6.17
C PHE A 38 22.70 -33.01 7.66
N ALA A 39 23.95 -33.34 8.04
CA ALA A 39 24.53 -33.09 9.37
C ALA A 39 26.02 -33.48 9.36
N GLU A 40 26.93 -32.49 9.41
CA GLU A 40 28.20 -32.49 10.21
C GLU A 40 29.21 -31.41 9.80
N SER A 41 29.10 -30.73 8.65
CA SER A 41 30.17 -29.82 8.19
C SER A 41 30.11 -28.35 8.65
N TRP A 42 29.11 -27.92 9.41
CA TRP A 42 28.91 -26.49 9.71
C TRP A 42 29.72 -25.94 10.91
N PHE A 43 30.32 -26.79 11.74
CA PHE A 43 30.99 -26.34 12.98
C PHE A 43 32.50 -26.15 12.88
N THR A 44 33.16 -26.62 11.82
CA THR A 44 34.63 -26.51 11.69
C THR A 44 35.09 -25.27 10.92
N ASP A 45 34.33 -24.79 9.95
CA ASP A 45 34.74 -23.64 9.10
C ASP A 45 34.55 -22.27 9.76
N THR A 46 33.65 -22.15 10.73
CA THR A 46 33.41 -20.89 11.46
C THR A 46 34.48 -20.61 12.52
N ALA A 47 35.12 -21.64 13.07
CA ALA A 47 36.21 -21.48 14.05
C ALA A 47 37.52 -21.03 13.39
N ALA A 48 37.85 -21.56 12.21
CA ALA A 48 39.06 -21.18 11.46
C ALA A 48 39.00 -19.74 10.92
N ALA A 49 37.82 -19.30 10.44
CA ALA A 49 37.61 -17.93 9.97
C ALA A 49 37.66 -16.89 11.10
N SER A 50 37.25 -17.26 12.32
CA SER A 50 37.34 -16.37 13.49
C SER A 50 38.76 -16.24 14.06
N ALA A 51 39.63 -17.24 13.88
CA ALA A 51 41.02 -17.17 14.31
C ALA A 51 41.85 -16.30 13.35
N ALA A 52 41.68 -16.47 12.03
CA ALA A 52 42.37 -15.66 11.02
C ALA A 52 41.99 -14.17 11.08
N ALA A 53 40.74 -13.84 11.46
CA ALA A 53 40.29 -12.47 11.64
C ALA A 53 40.87 -11.78 12.89
N LYS A 54 41.29 -12.54 13.91
CA LYS A 54 41.93 -11.99 15.12
C LYS A 54 43.40 -11.68 14.92
N ASP A 55 44.12 -12.53 14.19
CA ASP A 55 45.54 -12.29 13.88
C ASP A 55 45.72 -11.06 12.96
N GLN A 56 44.84 -10.87 11.97
CA GLN A 56 44.89 -9.66 11.11
C GLN A 56 44.51 -8.36 11.84
N ALA A 57 43.69 -8.45 12.90
CA ALA A 57 43.35 -7.28 13.72
C ALA A 57 44.49 -6.87 14.67
N GLN A 58 45.32 -7.82 15.13
CA GLN A 58 46.48 -7.52 15.96
C GLN A 58 47.67 -6.98 15.14
N GLU A 59 47.86 -7.42 13.89
CA GLU A 59 48.91 -6.90 13.01
C GLU A 59 48.64 -5.46 12.54
N GLN A 60 47.36 -5.07 12.38
CA GLN A 60 46.99 -3.69 12.00
C GLN A 60 47.10 -2.65 13.12
N ASP A 61 47.15 -3.07 14.39
CA ASP A 61 47.24 -2.15 15.53
C ASP A 61 48.69 -1.76 15.86
N GLN A 62 49.68 -2.57 15.45
CA GLN A 62 51.10 -2.29 15.71
C GLN A 62 51.75 -1.31 14.71
N ASN A 63 51.06 -0.95 13.62
CA ASN A 63 51.63 -0.11 12.55
C ASN A 63 50.99 1.30 12.46
N ARG A 64 50.33 1.76 13.53
CA ARG A 64 49.75 3.11 13.59
C ARG A 64 50.76 4.13 14.12
N ASP A 65 51.27 4.94 13.21
CA ASP A 65 52.02 6.17 13.52
C ASP A 65 51.11 7.15 14.30
N PRO A 66 51.44 7.52 15.56
CA PRO A 66 50.55 8.29 16.43
C PRO A 66 50.37 9.77 16.02
N LEU A 67 50.95 10.24 14.91
CA LEU A 67 50.84 11.62 14.44
C LEU A 67 50.01 11.83 13.17
N ARG A 68 49.31 10.81 12.67
CA ARG A 68 48.42 10.97 11.50
C ARG A 68 47.02 11.40 11.95
N GLU A 69 46.68 12.67 11.76
CA GLU A 69 45.32 13.17 11.96
C GLU A 69 44.29 12.30 11.22
N PRO A 70 43.11 12.02 11.82
CA PRO A 70 42.08 11.25 11.15
C PRO A 70 41.63 11.99 9.90
N ALA A 71 41.78 11.32 8.74
CA ALA A 71 41.30 11.83 7.47
C ALA A 71 39.81 12.17 7.60
N SER A 72 39.50 13.45 7.38
CA SER A 72 38.13 13.97 7.30
C SER A 72 37.29 13.07 6.38
N PRO A 73 36.04 12.70 6.75
CA PRO A 73 35.20 11.88 5.88
C PRO A 73 35.07 12.57 4.53
N ALA A 74 35.52 11.87 3.48
CA ALA A 74 35.48 12.37 2.12
C ALA A 74 34.09 12.92 1.81
N ALA A 75 34.04 14.19 1.42
CA ALA A 75 32.82 14.88 1.03
C ALA A 75 32.05 14.04 -0.02
N PRO A 76 30.71 14.04 -0.01
CA PRO A 76 29.92 13.42 -1.06
C PRO A 76 30.42 13.93 -2.42
N GLY A 77 30.66 13.00 -3.35
CA GLY A 77 31.03 13.33 -4.72
C GLY A 77 30.06 14.35 -5.34
N PRO A 78 30.51 15.13 -6.33
CA PRO A 78 29.88 16.38 -6.71
C PRO A 78 28.38 16.21 -6.99
N LEU A 79 27.58 16.90 -6.18
CA LEU A 79 26.18 17.19 -6.46
C LEU A 79 26.12 17.74 -7.89
N LEU A 80 25.30 17.10 -8.72
CA LEU A 80 24.96 17.62 -10.04
C LEU A 80 24.53 19.08 -9.87
N LYS A 81 25.17 19.98 -10.64
CA LYS A 81 24.96 21.43 -10.62
C LYS A 81 23.49 21.79 -10.43
N ASP A 82 23.21 22.69 -9.48
CA ASP A 82 21.89 23.19 -9.06
C ASP A 82 21.07 23.90 -10.18
N ASP A 83 21.57 23.95 -11.42
CA ASP A 83 20.95 24.64 -12.57
C ASP A 83 20.26 23.71 -13.59
N ALA A 84 20.21 22.40 -13.35
CA ALA A 84 19.47 21.49 -14.23
C ALA A 84 17.96 21.66 -13.99
N ARG A 85 17.25 22.36 -14.90
CA ARG A 85 15.78 22.42 -14.89
C ARG A 85 15.22 21.02 -14.62
N PRO A 86 14.30 20.86 -13.64
CA PRO A 86 13.78 19.55 -13.31
C PRO A 86 13.21 18.87 -14.55
N TYR A 87 13.70 17.67 -14.86
CA TYR A 87 13.26 16.91 -16.03
C TYR A 87 11.74 16.68 -15.95
N LYS A 88 11.00 17.15 -16.96
CA LYS A 88 9.57 16.88 -17.16
C LYS A 88 9.33 16.43 -18.60
N SER A 89 8.68 15.28 -18.78
CA SER A 89 8.32 14.78 -20.12
C SER A 89 6.85 14.36 -20.21
N TYR A 90 6.01 15.30 -20.62
CA TYR A 90 4.58 15.05 -20.87
C TYR A 90 4.35 14.06 -22.01
N GLY A 91 5.08 14.21 -23.13
CA GLY A 91 4.96 13.33 -24.28
C GLY A 91 5.37 11.89 -23.98
N ALA A 92 6.45 11.68 -23.22
CA ALA A 92 6.85 10.34 -22.80
C ALA A 92 5.78 9.70 -21.90
N ALA A 93 5.26 10.44 -20.92
CA ALA A 93 4.19 9.96 -20.06
C ALA A 93 2.95 9.50 -20.87
N ALA A 94 2.48 10.32 -21.82
CA ALA A 94 1.36 9.96 -22.69
C ALA A 94 1.63 8.70 -23.52
N LEU A 95 2.80 8.62 -24.17
CA LEU A 95 3.17 7.48 -25.01
C LEU A 95 3.29 6.18 -24.20
N GLU A 96 3.87 6.25 -23.00
CA GLU A 96 4.06 5.10 -22.13
C GLU A 96 2.72 4.57 -21.58
N ILE A 97 1.81 5.48 -21.22
CA ILE A 97 0.45 5.10 -20.81
C ILE A 97 -0.30 4.47 -21.98
N ALA A 98 -0.24 5.06 -23.17
CA ALA A 98 -0.88 4.49 -24.36
C ALA A 98 -0.30 3.11 -24.72
N ALA A 99 1.02 2.95 -24.66
CA ALA A 99 1.69 1.67 -24.89
C ALA A 99 1.29 0.62 -23.86
N PHE A 100 1.21 0.99 -22.58
CA PHE A 100 0.72 0.10 -21.54
C PHE A 100 -0.74 -0.33 -21.80
N GLN A 101 -1.63 0.60 -22.17
CA GLN A 101 -3.03 0.27 -22.45
C GLN A 101 -3.16 -0.67 -23.65
N ILE A 102 -2.40 -0.44 -24.72
CA ILE A 102 -2.39 -1.35 -25.87
C ILE A 102 -1.90 -2.75 -25.43
N ALA A 103 -0.84 -2.82 -24.63
CA ALA A 103 -0.33 -4.10 -24.14
C ALA A 103 -1.34 -4.82 -23.23
N LEU A 104 -1.97 -4.10 -22.29
CA LEU A 104 -2.97 -4.64 -21.39
C LEU A 104 -4.18 -5.17 -22.16
N ASN A 105 -4.73 -4.38 -23.09
CA ASN A 105 -5.82 -4.83 -23.96
C ASN A 105 -5.46 -6.13 -24.71
N ARG A 106 -4.24 -6.24 -25.25
CA ARG A 106 -3.81 -7.43 -26.00
C ARG A 106 -3.69 -8.66 -25.10
N ILE A 107 -3.22 -8.48 -23.86
CA ILE A 107 -3.16 -9.55 -22.87
C ILE A 107 -4.58 -9.97 -22.47
N ASP A 108 -5.46 -9.02 -22.18
CA ASP A 108 -6.81 -9.31 -21.71
C ASP A 108 -7.69 -9.93 -22.80
N HIS A 109 -7.52 -9.49 -24.05
CA HIS A 109 -8.12 -10.12 -25.22
C HIS A 109 -7.65 -11.57 -25.40
N ALA A 110 -6.38 -11.86 -25.12
CA ALA A 110 -5.84 -13.20 -25.29
C ALA A 110 -6.20 -14.16 -24.13
N PHE A 111 -6.34 -13.65 -22.89
CA PHE A 111 -6.35 -14.49 -21.70
C PHE A 111 -7.47 -14.26 -20.69
N VAL A 112 -8.20 -13.15 -20.75
CA VAL A 112 -9.16 -12.75 -19.70
C VAL A 112 -10.61 -12.78 -20.21
N LYS A 113 -11.01 -11.82 -21.05
CA LYS A 113 -12.35 -11.77 -21.68
C LYS A 113 -12.24 -11.39 -23.17
N PRO A 114 -11.99 -12.34 -24.08
CA PRO A 114 -11.69 -12.04 -25.48
C PRO A 114 -12.70 -11.12 -26.17
N ASP A 115 -13.99 -11.27 -25.88
CA ASP A 115 -15.03 -10.44 -26.49
C ASP A 115 -15.01 -8.98 -26.00
N ASP A 116 -14.89 -8.77 -24.69
CA ASP A 116 -14.91 -7.43 -24.08
C ASP A 116 -13.73 -6.57 -24.56
N TYR A 117 -12.57 -7.19 -24.84
CA TYR A 117 -11.35 -6.49 -25.26
C TYR A 117 -11.12 -6.47 -26.79
N ARG A 118 -12.08 -6.94 -27.59
CA ARG A 118 -11.99 -6.91 -29.06
C ARG A 118 -12.31 -5.53 -29.63
N VAL A 119 -11.48 -4.55 -29.29
CA VAL A 119 -11.66 -3.15 -29.65
C VAL A 119 -11.52 -2.94 -31.16
N THR A 120 -12.43 -2.15 -31.72
CA THR A 120 -12.42 -1.69 -33.12
C THR A 120 -12.70 -0.19 -33.16
N MET A 121 -12.42 0.49 -34.28
CA MET A 121 -12.85 1.89 -34.46
C MET A 121 -14.37 2.06 -34.31
N GLY A 122 -15.13 1.01 -34.65
CA GLY A 122 -16.57 0.96 -34.42
C GLY A 122 -16.95 0.97 -32.94
N SER A 123 -16.26 0.19 -32.09
CA SER A 123 -16.54 0.20 -30.63
C SER A 123 -16.12 1.51 -29.99
N ILE A 124 -14.97 2.06 -30.37
CA ILE A 124 -14.47 3.35 -29.88
C ILE A 124 -15.50 4.45 -30.20
N ARG A 125 -15.98 4.53 -31.44
CA ARG A 125 -16.99 5.52 -31.84
C ARG A 125 -18.30 5.35 -31.07
N ARG A 126 -18.74 4.12 -30.81
CA ARG A 126 -19.94 3.88 -29.99
C ARG A 126 -19.74 4.38 -28.56
N ASN A 127 -18.61 4.05 -27.93
CA ASN A 127 -18.34 4.43 -26.55
C ASN A 127 -18.20 5.95 -26.38
N LEU A 128 -17.59 6.64 -27.34
CA LEU A 128 -17.53 8.11 -27.38
C LEU A 128 -18.90 8.80 -27.36
N HIS A 129 -19.95 8.13 -27.83
CA HIS A 129 -21.32 8.64 -27.88
C HIS A 129 -22.27 7.97 -26.88
N SER A 130 -21.76 7.04 -26.07
CA SER A 130 -22.57 6.31 -25.10
C SER A 130 -22.65 7.07 -23.78
N SER A 131 -23.75 6.86 -23.06
CA SER A 131 -23.82 7.29 -21.66
C SER A 131 -22.87 6.45 -20.82
N TRP A 132 -22.22 7.09 -19.86
CA TRP A 132 -21.45 6.36 -18.86
C TRP A 132 -22.41 5.60 -17.94
N VAL A 133 -22.04 4.39 -17.54
CA VAL A 133 -22.86 3.51 -16.72
C VAL A 133 -22.15 3.19 -15.41
N GLU A 134 -22.88 2.58 -14.48
CA GLU A 134 -22.27 1.91 -13.34
C GLU A 134 -22.12 0.45 -13.74
N ASP A 135 -20.89 -0.05 -13.90
CA ASP A 135 -20.71 -1.45 -14.27
C ASP A 135 -20.83 -2.37 -13.03
N ARG A 136 -20.87 -3.66 -13.33
CA ARG A 136 -21.03 -4.75 -12.37
C ARG A 136 -19.99 -5.83 -12.65
N ASP A 137 -18.74 -5.42 -12.83
CA ASP A 137 -17.62 -6.35 -12.89
C ASP A 137 -17.29 -6.91 -11.49
N PRO A 138 -16.52 -8.01 -11.40
CA PRO A 138 -16.13 -8.58 -10.12
C PRO A 138 -15.43 -7.53 -9.23
N PHE A 139 -15.77 -7.51 -7.94
CA PHE A 139 -15.25 -6.53 -6.98
C PHE A 139 -13.73 -6.41 -6.99
N GLU A 140 -13.02 -7.53 -7.11
CA GLU A 140 -11.57 -7.56 -7.15
C GLU A 140 -11.03 -6.85 -8.40
N ILE A 141 -11.77 -6.83 -9.51
CA ILE A 141 -11.41 -6.06 -10.70
C ILE A 141 -11.63 -4.57 -10.41
N ASN A 142 -12.85 -4.13 -10.08
CA ASN A 142 -13.18 -2.70 -9.93
C ASN A 142 -12.46 -2.04 -8.75
N GLN A 143 -12.20 -2.81 -7.69
CA GLN A 143 -11.70 -2.29 -6.42
C GLN A 143 -10.26 -2.69 -6.10
N LEU A 144 -9.58 -3.48 -6.95
CA LEU A 144 -8.12 -3.65 -6.89
C LEU A 144 -7.47 -3.46 -8.26
N GLY A 145 -8.00 -4.11 -9.29
CA GLY A 145 -7.50 -4.03 -10.66
C GLY A 145 -7.44 -2.59 -11.18
N HIS A 146 -8.58 -1.89 -11.16
CA HIS A 146 -8.68 -0.50 -11.61
C HIS A 146 -7.78 0.47 -10.80
N PRO A 147 -7.82 0.48 -9.44
CA PRO A 147 -6.86 1.25 -8.66
C PRO A 147 -5.39 0.92 -8.99
N TYR A 148 -5.05 -0.37 -9.18
CA TYR A 148 -3.69 -0.76 -9.52
C TYR A 148 -3.29 -0.27 -10.92
N GLN A 149 -4.14 -0.45 -11.92
CA GLN A 149 -3.96 0.08 -13.28
C GLN A 149 -3.75 1.60 -13.26
N GLY A 150 -4.60 2.32 -12.53
CA GLY A 150 -4.48 3.76 -12.32
C GLY A 150 -3.18 4.17 -11.64
N SER A 151 -2.71 3.37 -10.67
CA SER A 151 -1.41 3.58 -10.03
C SER A 151 -0.23 3.43 -10.99
N VAL A 152 -0.36 2.56 -12.02
CA VAL A 152 0.65 2.44 -13.08
C VAL A 152 0.63 3.67 -13.97
N TYR A 153 -0.54 4.16 -14.40
CA TYR A 153 -0.64 5.41 -15.17
C TYR A 153 -0.03 6.58 -14.42
N TYR A 154 -0.39 6.71 -13.15
CA TYR A 154 0.16 7.70 -12.26
C TYR A 154 1.68 7.59 -12.17
N ASN A 155 2.22 6.40 -11.92
CA ASN A 155 3.66 6.19 -11.73
C ASN A 155 4.48 6.40 -13.01
N LEU A 156 3.94 6.08 -14.18
CA LEU A 156 4.57 6.40 -15.47
C LEU A 156 4.69 7.92 -15.66
N ALA A 157 3.62 8.68 -15.38
CA ALA A 157 3.67 10.13 -15.40
C ALA A 157 4.63 10.70 -14.33
N ARG A 158 4.50 10.21 -13.09
CA ARG A 158 5.25 10.67 -11.93
C ARG A 158 6.76 10.49 -12.08
N SER A 159 7.17 9.36 -12.64
CA SER A 159 8.59 9.05 -12.91
C SER A 159 9.15 9.73 -14.16
N ASN A 160 8.31 10.36 -14.98
CA ASN A 160 8.69 11.35 -16.00
C ASN A 160 8.79 12.79 -15.44
N GLY A 161 8.82 12.92 -14.10
CA GLY A 161 9.06 14.15 -13.37
C GLY A 161 7.86 15.07 -13.22
N LEU A 162 6.67 14.60 -13.57
CA LEU A 162 5.43 15.32 -13.32
C LEU A 162 5.15 15.39 -11.81
N THR A 163 4.48 16.46 -11.40
CA THR A 163 4.00 16.67 -10.04
C THR A 163 2.85 15.71 -9.71
N PHE A 164 2.44 15.69 -8.44
CA PHE A 164 1.30 14.89 -8.01
C PHE A 164 0.04 15.17 -8.83
N TRP A 165 -0.31 16.45 -9.01
CA TRP A 165 -1.54 16.87 -9.69
C TRP A 165 -1.48 16.63 -11.21
N GLU A 166 -0.33 16.88 -11.82
CA GLU A 166 -0.11 16.54 -13.24
C GLU A 166 -0.27 15.02 -13.45
N SER A 167 0.34 14.20 -12.59
CA SER A 167 0.27 12.73 -12.68
C SER A 167 -1.14 12.19 -12.42
N LEU A 168 -1.90 12.81 -11.51
CA LEU A 168 -3.32 12.52 -11.32
C LEU A 168 -4.13 12.83 -12.58
N GLY A 169 -3.84 13.95 -13.26
CA GLY A 169 -4.47 14.28 -14.54
C GLY A 169 -4.22 13.21 -15.62
N TYR A 170 -3.01 12.64 -15.66
CA TYR A 170 -2.69 11.52 -16.55
C TYR A 170 -3.41 10.22 -16.16
N ALA A 171 -3.52 9.91 -14.87
CA ALA A 171 -4.30 8.75 -14.42
C ALA A 171 -5.80 8.91 -14.77
N PHE A 172 -6.35 10.11 -14.61
CA PHE A 172 -7.72 10.44 -14.98
C PHE A 172 -7.97 10.34 -16.48
N ALA A 173 -7.12 10.96 -17.31
CA ALA A 173 -7.23 10.89 -18.76
C ALA A 173 -6.99 9.46 -19.27
N GLY A 174 -6.00 8.76 -18.70
CA GLY A 174 -5.70 7.37 -19.02
C GLY A 174 -6.87 6.44 -18.74
N SER A 175 -7.56 6.62 -17.59
CA SER A 175 -8.81 5.92 -17.28
C SER A 175 -9.88 6.17 -18.33
N ALA A 176 -10.12 7.43 -18.70
CA ALA A 176 -11.14 7.73 -19.71
C ALA A 176 -10.82 7.14 -21.09
N VAL A 177 -9.54 7.15 -21.49
CA VAL A 177 -9.10 6.49 -22.73
C VAL A 177 -9.31 4.97 -22.65
N TRP A 178 -9.04 4.34 -21.50
CA TRP A 178 -9.29 2.92 -21.30
C TRP A 178 -10.78 2.57 -21.43
N GLU A 179 -11.65 3.32 -20.75
CA GLU A 179 -13.10 3.10 -20.82
C GLU A 179 -13.66 3.28 -22.25
N ILE A 180 -13.09 4.19 -23.02
CA ILE A 180 -13.56 4.50 -24.37
C ILE A 180 -12.94 3.57 -25.43
N ALA A 181 -11.68 3.19 -25.26
CA ALA A 181 -10.88 2.56 -26.31
C ALA A 181 -10.02 1.36 -25.86
N GLY A 182 -10.02 1.01 -24.57
CA GLY A 182 -9.46 -0.22 -24.02
C GLY A 182 -10.45 -1.38 -24.05
N GLU A 183 -11.75 -1.08 -24.06
CA GLU A 183 -12.84 -2.07 -23.99
C GLU A 183 -13.95 -1.80 -25.02
N THR A 184 -14.83 -2.78 -25.20
CA THR A 184 -16.02 -2.69 -26.08
C THR A 184 -17.31 -2.42 -25.33
N THR A 185 -17.27 -2.54 -24.01
CA THR A 185 -18.32 -2.25 -23.04
C THR A 185 -18.58 -0.74 -22.94
N PRO A 186 -19.77 -0.29 -22.51
CA PRO A 186 -20.02 1.12 -22.25
C PRO A 186 -19.11 1.64 -21.14
N PRO A 187 -18.65 2.92 -21.20
CA PRO A 187 -17.69 3.47 -20.26
C PRO A 187 -18.26 3.56 -18.83
N SER A 188 -17.44 3.27 -17.82
CA SER A 188 -17.85 3.10 -16.43
C SER A 188 -17.50 4.28 -15.51
N ARG A 189 -18.50 4.77 -14.75
CA ARG A 189 -18.34 5.86 -13.78
C ARG A 189 -17.57 5.43 -12.55
N ASN A 190 -17.87 4.26 -11.97
CA ASN A 190 -17.10 3.75 -10.83
C ASN A 190 -15.64 3.59 -11.20
N ASP A 191 -15.36 3.04 -12.37
CA ASP A 191 -13.99 2.74 -12.77
C ASP A 191 -13.21 4.02 -13.04
N GLN A 192 -13.87 5.07 -13.53
CA GLN A 192 -13.27 6.39 -13.60
C GLN A 192 -12.84 6.90 -12.22
N ILE A 193 -13.65 6.70 -11.18
CA ILE A 193 -13.32 7.15 -9.82
C ILE A 193 -12.19 6.30 -9.24
N THR A 194 -12.29 4.97 -9.32
CA THR A 194 -11.34 4.05 -8.70
C THR A 194 -9.99 4.06 -9.40
N THR A 195 -9.96 4.04 -10.75
CA THR A 195 -8.73 4.12 -11.55
C THR A 195 -8.06 5.48 -11.37
N SER A 196 -8.79 6.58 -11.44
CA SER A 196 -8.17 7.90 -11.36
C SER A 196 -7.72 8.27 -9.95
N PHE A 197 -8.65 8.46 -9.02
CA PHE A 197 -8.37 8.96 -7.68
C PHE A 197 -7.80 7.86 -6.79
N GLY A 198 -8.44 6.69 -6.75
CA GLY A 198 -7.96 5.55 -5.98
C GLY A 198 -6.57 5.11 -6.44
N GLY A 199 -6.38 5.02 -7.76
CA GLY A 199 -5.09 4.71 -8.36
C GLY A 199 -4.02 5.76 -8.13
N SER A 200 -4.34 7.07 -8.13
CA SER A 200 -3.37 8.11 -7.81
C SER A 200 -2.94 8.10 -6.33
N PHE A 201 -3.89 7.88 -5.40
CA PHE A 201 -3.58 7.80 -3.98
C PHE A 201 -2.76 6.55 -3.64
N LEU A 202 -3.02 5.42 -4.31
CA LEU A 202 -2.18 4.24 -4.22
C LEU A 202 -0.81 4.50 -4.88
N GLY A 203 -0.81 5.07 -6.08
CA GLY A 203 0.35 5.34 -6.92
C GLY A 203 1.40 6.20 -6.23
N GLU A 204 1.02 7.33 -5.63
CA GLU A 204 1.98 8.20 -4.95
C GLU A 204 2.64 7.50 -3.75
N ALA A 205 1.90 6.69 -2.99
CA ALA A 205 2.49 5.89 -1.91
C ALA A 205 3.48 4.85 -2.47
N LEU A 206 3.10 4.11 -3.52
CA LEU A 206 4.00 3.14 -4.18
C LEU A 206 5.25 3.83 -4.75
N TYR A 207 5.09 4.98 -5.39
CA TYR A 207 6.19 5.79 -5.91
C TYR A 207 7.15 6.20 -4.79
N ARG A 208 6.65 6.78 -3.69
CA ARG A 208 7.50 7.21 -2.56
C ARG A 208 8.16 6.03 -1.85
N MET A 209 7.49 4.89 -1.73
CA MET A 209 8.09 3.66 -1.19
C MET A 209 9.20 3.12 -2.09
N ALA A 210 9.00 3.11 -3.41
CA ALA A 210 10.04 2.70 -4.36
C ALA A 210 11.25 3.65 -4.29
N SER A 211 11.04 4.96 -4.14
CA SER A 211 12.12 5.91 -3.89
C SER A 211 12.90 5.60 -2.61
N LEU A 212 12.21 5.29 -1.50
CA LEU A 212 12.89 4.90 -0.25
C LEU A 212 13.76 3.64 -0.41
N VAL A 213 13.32 2.66 -1.21
CA VAL A 213 14.10 1.45 -1.51
C VAL A 213 15.37 1.79 -2.30
N LEU A 214 15.30 2.76 -3.21
CA LEU A 214 16.44 3.23 -4.00
C LEU A 214 17.43 4.05 -3.16
N ASP A 215 16.90 4.90 -2.28
CA ASP A 215 17.67 5.84 -1.45
C ASP A 215 18.33 5.16 -0.24
N GLY A 216 17.81 4.02 0.21
CA GLY A 216 18.27 3.33 1.42
C GLY A 216 19.77 3.04 1.39
N GLY A 217 20.52 3.41 2.44
CA GLY A 217 21.96 3.19 2.59
C GLY A 217 22.35 1.87 3.25
N ASP A 218 21.46 0.87 3.26
CA ASP A 218 21.56 -0.41 3.98
C ASP A 218 22.67 -1.37 3.50
N GLY A 219 23.59 -0.91 2.65
CA GLY A 219 24.63 -1.73 2.04
C GLY A 219 24.15 -2.72 0.96
N SER A 220 22.86 -2.77 0.64
CA SER A 220 22.36 -3.67 -0.43
C SER A 220 22.90 -3.28 -1.81
N LYS A 221 23.12 -4.30 -2.65
CA LYS A 221 23.68 -4.12 -4.00
C LYS A 221 22.73 -3.26 -4.86
N PRO A 222 23.24 -2.35 -5.72
CA PRO A 222 22.41 -1.48 -6.55
C PRO A 222 21.34 -2.21 -7.36
N LEU A 223 21.66 -3.40 -7.89
CA LEU A 223 20.71 -4.22 -8.64
C LEU A 223 19.51 -4.66 -7.79
N LEU A 224 19.73 -5.04 -6.52
CA LEU A 224 18.63 -5.47 -5.64
C LEU A 224 17.69 -4.30 -5.32
N ARG A 225 18.23 -3.08 -5.15
CA ARG A 225 17.43 -1.88 -4.93
C ARG A 225 16.60 -1.52 -6.16
N GLU A 226 17.21 -1.58 -7.34
CA GLU A 226 16.52 -1.34 -8.61
C GLU A 226 15.39 -2.36 -8.83
N THR A 227 15.65 -3.65 -8.57
CA THR A 227 14.61 -4.69 -8.65
C THR A 227 13.52 -4.51 -7.61
N GLY A 228 13.87 -4.25 -6.35
CA GLY A 228 12.90 -4.01 -5.28
C GLY A 228 11.99 -2.81 -5.58
N ALA A 229 12.57 -1.71 -6.04
CA ALA A 229 11.82 -0.52 -6.45
C ALA A 229 10.90 -0.79 -7.65
N ALA A 230 11.34 -1.58 -8.63
CA ALA A 230 10.52 -1.98 -9.76
C ALA A 230 9.35 -2.90 -9.35
N ILE A 231 9.51 -3.74 -8.32
CA ILE A 231 8.41 -4.54 -7.79
C ILE A 231 7.38 -3.65 -7.06
N VAL A 232 7.84 -2.69 -6.26
CA VAL A 232 6.97 -1.77 -5.53
C VAL A 232 6.23 -0.81 -6.47
N SER A 233 6.93 -0.25 -7.46
CA SER A 233 6.36 0.67 -8.46
C SER A 233 6.82 0.26 -9.86
N PRO A 234 6.06 -0.59 -10.56
CA PRO A 234 6.43 -1.07 -11.90
C PRO A 234 6.60 0.05 -12.93
N GLY A 235 5.72 1.06 -12.89
CA GLY A 235 5.83 2.23 -13.76
C GLY A 235 7.14 3.01 -13.55
N MET A 236 7.55 3.19 -12.29
CA MET A 236 8.87 3.78 -12.00
C MET A 236 10.00 2.88 -12.48
N GLY A 237 9.93 1.58 -12.21
CA GLY A 237 10.94 0.59 -12.63
C GLY A 237 11.18 0.60 -14.14
N PHE A 238 10.12 0.62 -14.93
CA PHE A 238 10.19 0.74 -16.40
C PHE A 238 10.93 2.01 -16.83
N ASN A 239 10.59 3.17 -16.24
CA ASN A 239 11.23 4.44 -16.58
C ASN A 239 12.68 4.56 -16.08
N ARG A 240 13.04 3.80 -15.04
CA ARG A 240 14.44 3.69 -14.58
C ARG A 240 15.26 2.86 -15.55
N GLN A 241 14.72 1.74 -16.02
CA GLN A 241 15.40 0.88 -16.99
C GLN A 241 15.57 1.55 -18.35
N SER A 242 14.61 2.38 -18.79
CA SER A 242 14.73 3.18 -20.01
C SER A 242 15.69 4.38 -19.88
N GLY A 243 16.28 4.60 -18.69
CA GLY A 243 17.23 5.67 -18.40
C GLY A 243 16.60 7.06 -18.23
N ARG A 244 15.25 7.18 -18.30
CA ARG A 244 14.52 8.46 -18.24
C ARG A 244 14.40 8.99 -16.81
N SER A 245 14.02 8.13 -15.86
CA SER A 245 13.74 8.59 -14.48
C SER A 245 14.99 8.78 -13.62
N ARG A 246 16.16 8.27 -14.03
CA ARG A 246 17.46 8.66 -13.41
C ARG A 246 17.72 10.16 -13.53
N ARG A 247 17.14 10.83 -14.53
CA ARG A 247 17.17 12.29 -14.70
C ARG A 247 16.12 13.02 -13.85
N ALA A 248 15.04 12.33 -13.48
CA ALA A 248 13.96 12.84 -12.63
C ALA A 248 14.25 12.70 -11.13
N ALA A 249 15.18 11.84 -10.73
CA ALA A 249 15.53 11.57 -9.33
C ALA A 249 15.97 12.81 -8.52
N ALA A 250 16.48 13.85 -9.20
CA ALA A 250 16.85 15.13 -8.58
C ALA A 250 15.65 15.92 -8.00
N LEU A 251 14.40 15.54 -8.32
CA LEU A 251 13.18 16.25 -7.90
C LEU A 251 12.85 16.16 -6.40
N TRP A 252 13.53 15.28 -5.66
CA TRP A 252 13.20 14.98 -4.25
C TRP A 252 14.38 15.14 -3.30
N ALA A 253 15.42 15.88 -3.71
CA ALA A 253 16.43 16.39 -2.79
C ALA A 253 15.75 17.25 -1.71
N GLY A 254 15.79 16.78 -0.47
CA GLY A 254 15.17 17.42 0.69
C GLY A 254 15.51 16.66 1.96
N ALA A 255 15.16 17.23 3.12
CA ALA A 255 15.37 16.56 4.40
C ALA A 255 14.70 15.18 4.38
N THR A 256 15.45 14.14 4.77
CA THR A 256 14.93 12.77 4.85
C THR A 256 13.68 12.77 5.73
N PRO A 257 12.57 12.13 5.35
CA PRO A 257 11.39 12.01 6.22
C PRO A 257 11.71 11.25 7.52
N ALA A 258 10.90 11.44 8.57
CA ALA A 258 10.79 10.45 9.63
C ALA A 258 9.84 9.34 9.15
N THR A 259 10.26 8.09 9.26
CA THR A 259 9.47 6.94 8.80
C THR A 259 9.33 5.90 9.91
N PHE A 260 8.22 5.18 9.90
CA PHE A 260 8.01 3.99 10.71
C PHE A 260 7.55 2.85 9.82
N GLY A 261 8.39 1.82 9.67
CA GLY A 261 8.10 0.62 8.89
C GLY A 261 7.90 -0.59 9.79
N ARG A 262 6.98 -1.48 9.42
CA ARG A 262 6.72 -2.73 10.13
C ARG A 262 6.30 -3.81 9.14
N LEU A 263 6.94 -4.97 9.24
CA LEU A 263 6.50 -6.21 8.61
C LEU A 263 6.15 -7.20 9.71
N GLN A 264 5.01 -7.88 9.60
CA GLN A 264 4.62 -8.93 10.52
C GLN A 264 4.29 -10.22 9.78
N LEU A 265 4.61 -11.35 10.39
CA LEU A 265 4.20 -12.67 9.94
C LEU A 265 3.69 -13.45 11.16
N GLY A 266 2.50 -14.03 11.06
CA GLY A 266 1.91 -14.70 12.20
C GLY A 266 0.67 -15.51 11.88
N VAL A 267 0.08 -16.03 12.95
CA VAL A 267 -1.13 -16.86 12.89
C VAL A 267 -2.25 -16.18 13.67
N SER A 268 -3.45 -16.16 13.10
CA SER A 268 -4.66 -15.61 13.71
C SER A 268 -5.73 -16.69 13.87
N ASN A 269 -6.31 -16.76 15.06
CA ASN A 269 -7.40 -17.69 15.39
C ASN A 269 -8.70 -16.90 15.54
N PRO A 270 -9.81 -17.31 14.89
CA PRO A 270 -11.08 -16.61 15.05
C PRO A 270 -11.68 -16.86 16.43
N SER A 271 -11.95 -15.78 17.17
CA SER A 271 -12.47 -15.80 18.55
C SER A 271 -14.00 -15.65 18.60
N ASN A 272 -14.58 -14.82 17.73
CA ASN A 272 -16.03 -14.63 17.63
C ASN A 272 -16.41 -14.39 16.16
N SER A 273 -17.49 -15.00 15.69
CA SER A 273 -17.94 -14.82 14.31
C SER A 273 -19.44 -14.97 14.17
N ASN A 274 -20.03 -14.13 13.32
CA ASN A 274 -21.38 -14.26 12.79
C ASN A 274 -21.27 -14.14 11.26
N ALA A 275 -21.55 -15.23 10.54
CA ALA A 275 -21.43 -15.27 9.08
C ALA A 275 -22.50 -14.41 8.38
N GLY A 276 -23.65 -14.17 9.03
CA GLY A 276 -24.83 -13.58 8.41
C GLY A 276 -25.17 -14.33 7.10
N PRO A 277 -25.38 -13.63 5.98
CA PRO A 277 -25.71 -14.25 4.70
C PRO A 277 -24.50 -14.83 3.94
N SER A 278 -23.30 -14.85 4.54
CA SER A 278 -22.10 -15.38 3.87
C SER A 278 -22.03 -16.90 3.99
N LEU A 279 -21.73 -17.56 2.88
CA LEU A 279 -21.41 -19.00 2.82
C LEU A 279 -19.91 -19.28 3.01
N ALA A 280 -19.12 -18.29 3.44
CA ALA A 280 -17.69 -18.45 3.69
C ALA A 280 -17.43 -19.30 4.96
N THR A 281 -16.49 -20.24 4.86
CA THR A 281 -16.11 -21.09 6.00
C THR A 281 -15.13 -20.37 6.91
N LYS A 282 -15.34 -20.47 8.24
CA LYS A 282 -14.38 -20.03 9.27
C LYS A 282 -13.05 -20.76 9.11
N ARG A 283 -11.95 -20.02 9.04
CA ARG A 283 -10.60 -20.61 8.98
C ARG A 283 -9.61 -19.85 9.86
N ARG A 284 -8.65 -20.61 10.39
CA ARG A 284 -7.40 -20.07 10.93
C ARG A 284 -6.65 -19.38 9.79
N GLU A 285 -6.03 -18.25 10.09
CA GLU A 285 -5.29 -17.47 9.11
C GLU A 285 -3.80 -17.53 9.42
N VAL A 286 -2.99 -17.82 8.40
CA VAL A 286 -1.60 -17.36 8.36
C VAL A 286 -1.62 -16.04 7.63
N ALA A 287 -1.02 -15.00 8.20
CA ALA A 287 -1.07 -13.66 7.63
C ALA A 287 0.26 -12.94 7.69
N ALA A 288 0.54 -12.19 6.63
CA ALA A 288 1.58 -11.19 6.56
C ALA A 288 0.96 -9.79 6.57
N ASP A 289 1.51 -8.86 7.35
CA ASP A 289 1.03 -7.48 7.51
C ASP A 289 2.20 -6.52 7.33
N PHE A 290 2.12 -5.66 6.32
CA PHE A 290 3.07 -4.59 6.08
C PHE A 290 2.42 -3.25 6.41
N ALA A 291 3.14 -2.38 7.10
CA ALA A 291 2.75 -1.02 7.35
C ALA A 291 3.94 -0.07 7.21
N LEU A 292 3.71 1.08 6.60
CA LEU A 292 4.65 2.19 6.53
C LEU A 292 3.92 3.50 6.84
N GLU A 293 4.48 4.28 7.75
CA GLU A 293 4.15 5.68 7.95
C GLU A 293 5.33 6.52 7.52
N TYR A 294 5.08 7.53 6.69
CA TYR A 294 6.05 8.41 6.08
C TYR A 294 5.77 9.85 6.51
N GLY A 295 6.82 10.60 6.82
CA GLY A 295 6.71 12.01 7.20
C GLY A 295 6.06 12.18 8.57
N LEU A 296 6.46 11.38 9.56
CA LEU A 296 5.93 11.51 10.91
C LEU A 296 6.23 12.92 11.50
N PRO A 297 5.26 13.53 12.20
CA PRO A 297 5.42 14.88 12.76
C PRO A 297 6.50 14.93 13.85
N GLY A 298 7.19 16.07 13.92
CA GLY A 298 8.22 16.35 14.94
C GLY A 298 9.65 16.29 14.45
N LYS A 299 9.90 15.94 13.17
CA LYS A 299 11.26 15.97 12.62
C LYS A 299 11.68 17.39 12.25
N GLU A 300 12.77 17.87 12.84
CA GLU A 300 13.36 19.19 12.53
C GLU A 300 13.74 19.30 11.04
N GLY A 301 13.48 20.47 10.44
CA GLY A 301 13.76 20.75 9.03
C GLY A 301 12.84 20.06 8.01
N TYR A 302 11.95 19.17 8.44
CA TYR A 302 10.98 18.53 7.55
C TYR A 302 9.70 19.36 7.42
N THR A 303 9.21 19.55 6.20
CA THR A 303 8.03 20.38 5.92
C THR A 303 6.98 19.62 5.12
N TYR A 304 5.73 20.07 5.21
CA TYR A 304 4.55 19.36 4.69
C TYR A 304 3.84 20.15 3.58
N HIS A 305 4.60 20.57 2.56
CA HIS A 305 4.10 21.47 1.51
C HIS A 305 3.54 20.75 0.29
N LYS A 306 3.99 19.51 0.04
CA LYS A 306 3.62 18.75 -1.15
C LYS A 306 2.64 17.63 -0.77
N PRO A 307 1.73 17.23 -1.69
CA PRO A 307 0.90 16.06 -1.49
C PRO A 307 1.77 14.83 -1.15
N PHE A 308 1.31 14.06 -0.16
CA PHE A 308 1.93 12.87 0.41
C PHE A 308 3.26 13.13 1.14
N ASP A 309 3.57 14.38 1.53
CA ASP A 309 4.64 14.63 2.51
C ASP A 309 4.34 13.99 3.87
N TYR A 310 3.08 13.68 4.15
CA TYR A 310 2.72 12.61 5.08
C TYR A 310 1.88 11.56 4.35
N PHE A 311 2.17 10.27 4.57
CA PHE A 311 1.24 9.21 4.21
C PHE A 311 1.38 7.97 5.10
N ALA A 312 0.29 7.21 5.19
CA ALA A 312 0.24 5.90 5.82
C ALA A 312 -0.20 4.87 4.77
N PHE A 313 0.59 3.81 4.63
CA PHE A 313 0.32 2.67 3.76
C PHE A 313 0.23 1.41 4.61
N SER A 314 -0.75 0.54 4.34
CA SER A 314 -0.78 -0.78 4.93
C SER A 314 -1.33 -1.81 3.97
N ALA A 315 -0.72 -2.98 3.94
CA ALA A 315 -1.16 -4.14 3.18
C ALA A 315 -1.16 -5.38 4.07
N ARG A 316 -2.22 -6.19 3.99
CA ARG A 316 -2.32 -7.46 4.70
C ARG A 316 -2.70 -8.55 3.71
N VAL A 317 -1.91 -9.62 3.71
CA VAL A 317 -2.16 -10.83 2.94
C VAL A 317 -2.44 -11.96 3.92
N SER A 318 -3.48 -12.75 3.67
CA SER A 318 -3.82 -13.92 4.47
C SER A 318 -4.04 -15.16 3.61
N SER A 319 -3.82 -16.33 4.23
CA SER A 319 -4.00 -17.64 3.59
C SER A 319 -5.45 -17.95 3.19
N VAL A 320 -6.42 -17.11 3.57
CA VAL A 320 -7.85 -17.33 3.32
C VAL A 320 -8.32 -16.56 2.08
N ASN A 321 -8.03 -15.26 2.02
CA ASN A 321 -8.53 -14.38 0.95
C ASN A 321 -7.43 -13.86 0.02
N GLY A 322 -6.16 -14.24 0.22
CA GLY A 322 -5.05 -13.61 -0.49
C GLY A 322 -4.85 -12.20 0.04
N LEU A 323 -4.98 -11.16 -0.80
CA LEU A 323 -4.95 -9.79 -0.33
C LEU A 323 -6.21 -9.47 0.49
N GLU A 324 -6.06 -9.39 1.81
CA GLU A 324 -7.17 -9.16 2.75
C GLU A 324 -7.44 -7.67 2.94
N SER A 325 -6.40 -6.85 2.99
CA SER A 325 -6.56 -5.40 3.03
C SER A 325 -5.42 -4.68 2.35
N LEU A 326 -5.73 -3.58 1.69
CA LEU A 326 -4.77 -2.63 1.13
C LEU A 326 -5.31 -1.23 1.41
N SER A 327 -4.50 -0.35 1.99
CA SER A 327 -4.90 1.03 2.18
C SER A 327 -3.76 2.00 2.01
N SER A 328 -4.06 3.13 1.39
CA SER A 328 -3.19 4.30 1.27
C SER A 328 -3.95 5.53 1.75
N ARG A 329 -3.39 6.29 2.69
CA ARG A 329 -3.93 7.58 3.14
C ARG A 329 -2.82 8.60 3.18
N GLY A 330 -2.93 9.67 2.41
CA GLY A 330 -1.90 10.71 2.30
C GLY A 330 -2.47 12.11 2.47
N LEU A 331 -1.64 13.01 3.01
CA LEU A 331 -1.93 14.44 3.09
C LEU A 331 -1.99 15.01 1.66
N LEU A 332 -3.04 15.71 1.28
CA LEU A 332 -3.11 16.43 -0.01
C LEU A 332 -2.70 17.88 0.19
N TYR A 333 -3.26 18.50 1.22
CA TYR A 333 -2.98 19.87 1.64
C TYR A 333 -3.06 19.92 3.16
N GLY A 334 -2.11 20.58 3.80
CA GLY A 334 -2.18 20.79 5.25
C GLY A 334 -1.10 21.73 5.75
N ALA A 335 -1.17 21.98 7.05
CA ALA A 335 -0.21 22.81 7.75
C ALA A 335 0.28 22.10 9.01
N PRO A 336 1.58 22.21 9.35
CA PRO A 336 2.06 21.75 10.63
C PRO A 336 1.53 22.65 11.76
N TYR A 337 1.42 22.08 12.95
CA TYR A 337 1.17 22.81 14.19
C TYR A 337 2.06 22.24 15.30
N SER A 338 2.51 23.11 16.21
CA SER A 338 3.40 22.71 17.31
C SER A 338 3.15 23.55 18.57
N PRO A 339 2.05 23.27 19.31
CA PRO A 339 1.79 23.95 20.58
C PRO A 339 2.84 23.51 21.62
N GLY A 340 3.78 24.40 21.90
CA GLY A 340 4.93 24.14 22.76
C GLY A 340 5.93 23.15 22.15
N ASN A 341 6.81 22.61 22.98
CA ASN A 341 7.96 21.83 22.49
C ASN A 341 7.74 20.31 22.52
N LYS A 342 6.56 19.86 22.98
CA LYS A 342 6.27 18.42 23.20
C LYS A 342 5.28 17.85 22.20
N LEU A 343 4.50 18.70 21.53
CA LEU A 343 3.45 18.28 20.61
C LEU A 343 3.76 18.83 19.23
N HIS A 344 3.81 17.93 18.25
CA HIS A 344 3.96 18.26 16.84
C HIS A 344 2.88 17.55 16.07
N GLY A 345 2.22 18.23 15.15
CA GLY A 345 1.19 17.62 14.33
C GLY A 345 1.00 18.32 12.99
N ILE A 346 0.10 17.76 12.20
CA ILE A 346 -0.25 18.19 10.85
C ILE A 346 -1.77 18.10 10.74
N ALA A 347 -2.42 19.20 10.42
CA ALA A 347 -3.85 19.22 10.15
C ALA A 347 -4.09 19.54 8.67
N GLY A 348 -5.07 18.88 8.06
CA GLY A 348 -5.30 19.10 6.63
C GLY A 348 -6.34 18.20 5.99
N LEU A 349 -6.36 18.27 4.66
CA LEU A 349 -7.12 17.43 3.76
C LEU A 349 -6.30 16.19 3.38
N TYR A 350 -6.91 15.02 3.44
CA TYR A 350 -6.30 13.73 3.14
C TYR A 350 -7.07 13.03 2.03
N GLY A 351 -6.33 12.43 1.10
CA GLY A 351 -6.84 11.47 0.13
C GLY A 351 -6.66 10.05 0.64
N SER A 352 -7.63 9.19 0.40
CA SER A 352 -7.64 7.81 0.89
C SER A 352 -8.14 6.83 -0.17
N TYR A 353 -7.47 5.70 -0.22
CA TYR A 353 -7.89 4.49 -0.93
C TYR A 353 -7.86 3.34 0.07
N ASP A 354 -8.98 2.66 0.24
CA ASP A 354 -9.14 1.51 1.11
C ASP A 354 -9.76 0.36 0.32
N TYR A 355 -9.13 -0.81 0.37
CA TYR A 355 -9.69 -2.09 -0.04
C TYR A 355 -9.63 -3.02 1.17
N LEU A 356 -10.76 -3.56 1.59
CA LEU A 356 -10.89 -4.48 2.71
C LEU A 356 -11.76 -5.66 2.27
N SER A 357 -11.19 -6.86 2.26
CA SER A 357 -11.86 -8.11 1.96
C SER A 357 -11.60 -9.13 3.09
N PRO A 358 -12.10 -8.88 4.32
CA PRO A 358 -12.07 -9.89 5.39
C PRO A 358 -12.93 -11.12 5.05
N GLN A 359 -12.85 -12.21 5.82
CA GLN A 359 -13.46 -13.51 5.44
C GLN A 359 -14.95 -13.49 5.00
N LEU A 360 -15.76 -12.55 5.50
CA LEU A 360 -17.23 -12.60 5.38
C LEU A 360 -17.83 -11.55 4.45
N PHE A 361 -17.16 -10.42 4.26
CA PHE A 361 -17.66 -9.28 3.50
C PHE A 361 -16.49 -8.51 2.90
N ARG A 362 -16.81 -7.62 1.97
CA ARG A 362 -15.83 -6.76 1.32
C ARG A 362 -16.34 -5.32 1.26
N ILE A 363 -15.43 -4.38 1.46
CA ILE A 363 -15.64 -2.95 1.31
C ILE A 363 -14.44 -2.32 0.63
N ALA A 364 -14.70 -1.39 -0.28
CA ALA A 364 -13.70 -0.49 -0.79
C ALA A 364 -14.18 0.95 -0.63
N SER A 365 -13.24 1.89 -0.54
CA SER A 365 -13.52 3.31 -0.48
C SER A 365 -12.42 4.09 -1.18
N THR A 366 -12.80 5.01 -2.06
CA THR A 366 -11.92 6.08 -2.54
C THR A 366 -12.50 7.40 -2.07
N GLY A 367 -11.78 8.12 -1.21
CA GLY A 367 -12.38 9.26 -0.54
C GLY A 367 -11.41 10.33 -0.09
N VAL A 368 -12.01 11.42 0.38
CA VAL A 368 -11.32 12.58 0.95
C VAL A 368 -11.81 12.84 2.36
N SER A 369 -10.91 13.26 3.24
CA SER A 369 -11.22 13.52 4.64
C SER A 369 -10.45 14.70 5.20
N LEU A 370 -11.06 15.43 6.13
CA LEU A 370 -10.35 16.36 6.99
C LEU A 370 -9.82 15.57 8.19
N GLY A 371 -8.58 15.84 8.59
CA GLY A 371 -7.98 15.12 9.68
C GLY A 371 -6.73 15.75 10.24
N SER A 372 -6.16 15.05 11.21
CA SER A 372 -4.95 15.46 11.89
C SER A 372 -4.10 14.27 12.26
N ASN A 373 -2.79 14.42 12.09
CA ASN A 373 -1.76 13.51 12.60
C ASN A 373 -0.95 14.24 13.65
N LEU A 374 -0.57 13.56 14.73
CA LEU A 374 0.26 14.15 15.78
C LEU A 374 1.19 13.15 16.42
N GLN A 375 2.22 13.71 17.04
CA GLN A 375 3.01 13.09 18.08
C GLN A 375 3.07 14.00 19.30
N TRP A 376 2.83 13.45 20.48
CA TRP A 376 2.90 14.14 21.76
C TRP A 376 3.80 13.38 22.73
N TRP A 377 4.89 14.02 23.16
CA TRP A 377 5.72 13.55 24.29
C TRP A 377 5.00 13.83 25.61
N LEU A 378 4.47 12.77 26.24
CA LEU A 378 3.76 12.83 27.51
C LEU A 378 4.75 12.93 28.68
N ALA A 379 5.85 12.20 28.60
CA ALA A 379 6.98 12.21 29.51
C ALA A 379 8.25 11.74 28.78
N ASP A 380 9.39 11.78 29.44
CA ASP A 380 10.64 11.26 28.88
C ASP A 380 10.49 9.75 28.61
N GLY A 381 10.68 9.36 27.35
CA GLY A 381 10.46 7.98 26.91
C GLY A 381 8.99 7.56 26.79
N LEU A 382 8.01 8.46 26.91
CA LEU A 382 6.60 8.16 26.68
C LEU A 382 6.01 9.08 25.60
N ALA A 383 5.74 8.53 24.42
CA ALA A 383 5.15 9.27 23.30
C ALA A 383 3.78 8.69 22.90
N LEU A 384 2.84 9.56 22.57
CA LEU A 384 1.57 9.21 21.95
C LEU A 384 1.55 9.72 20.51
N GLN A 385 1.41 8.82 19.55
CA GLN A 385 1.08 9.17 18.17
C GLN A 385 -0.41 8.99 17.93
N GLY A 386 -1.00 9.90 17.16
CA GLY A 386 -2.43 9.91 16.89
C GLY A 386 -2.76 10.30 15.45
N HIS A 387 -3.79 9.68 14.90
CA HIS A 387 -4.48 10.08 13.68
C HIS A 387 -5.98 10.13 13.95
N ALA A 388 -6.65 11.19 13.53
CA ALA A 388 -8.10 11.24 13.47
C ALA A 388 -8.54 11.92 12.17
N SER A 389 -9.51 11.33 11.47
CA SER A 389 -10.10 11.95 10.28
C SER A 389 -11.56 11.57 10.09
N ALA A 390 -12.30 12.47 9.44
CA ALA A 390 -13.67 12.24 8.98
C ALA A 390 -13.87 12.87 7.61
N GLY A 391 -14.68 12.23 6.77
CA GLY A 391 -14.87 12.66 5.39
C GLY A 391 -15.92 11.85 4.65
N VAL A 392 -15.82 11.84 3.33
CA VAL A 392 -16.73 11.13 2.43
C VAL A 392 -15.89 10.32 1.44
N GLY A 393 -16.34 9.12 1.13
CA GLY A 393 -15.74 8.26 0.12
C GLY A 393 -16.77 7.69 -0.83
N TYR A 394 -16.35 7.43 -2.05
CA TYR A 394 -17.06 6.55 -2.97
C TYR A 394 -16.80 5.11 -2.54
N THR A 395 -17.82 4.49 -1.97
CA THR A 395 -17.77 3.18 -1.33
C THR A 395 -18.41 2.11 -2.18
N SER A 396 -17.90 0.90 -2.01
CA SER A 396 -18.43 -0.32 -2.61
C SER A 396 -18.53 -1.39 -1.54
N THR A 397 -19.72 -1.90 -1.21
CA THR A 397 -19.92 -2.88 -0.11
C THR A 397 -20.67 -4.13 -0.53
N GLY A 398 -20.17 -5.30 -0.10
CA GLY A 398 -20.82 -6.57 -0.43
C GLY A 398 -20.45 -7.74 0.45
N THR A 399 -21.20 -8.84 0.30
CA THR A 399 -20.99 -10.10 1.01
C THR A 399 -20.07 -11.02 0.21
N ILE A 400 -19.11 -11.68 0.87
CA ILE A 400 -18.30 -12.72 0.22
C ILE A 400 -19.13 -14.02 0.17
N ARG A 401 -19.24 -14.62 -1.02
CA ARG A 401 -20.05 -15.84 -1.27
C ARG A 401 -21.46 -15.70 -0.70
N ALA A 402 -22.20 -14.69 -1.17
CA ALA A 402 -23.57 -14.43 -0.72
C ALA A 402 -24.51 -15.62 -1.03
N SER A 403 -25.44 -15.91 -0.13
CA SER A 403 -26.52 -16.90 -0.30
C SER A 403 -27.61 -16.45 -1.29
N SER A 404 -27.71 -15.15 -1.57
CA SER A 404 -28.63 -14.55 -2.54
C SER A 404 -27.87 -13.81 -3.64
N ALA A 405 -28.42 -13.77 -4.86
CA ALA A 405 -27.83 -13.04 -5.97
C ALA A 405 -27.80 -11.52 -5.68
N GLY A 406 -26.64 -10.92 -5.87
CA GLY A 406 -26.42 -9.50 -5.67
C GLY A 406 -24.93 -9.20 -5.75
N GLN A 407 -24.52 -8.45 -6.76
CA GLN A 407 -23.22 -7.81 -6.72
C GLN A 407 -23.26 -6.67 -5.71
N TYR A 408 -22.10 -6.28 -5.22
CA TYR A 408 -21.92 -5.28 -4.16
C TYR A 408 -22.52 -3.92 -4.57
N ASN A 409 -22.82 -3.09 -3.59
CA ASN A 409 -23.50 -1.82 -3.78
C ASN A 409 -22.51 -0.67 -3.81
N TYR A 410 -22.74 0.32 -4.68
CA TYR A 410 -21.99 1.57 -4.72
C TYR A 410 -22.70 2.70 -3.98
N GLY A 411 -21.95 3.67 -3.48
CA GLY A 411 -22.51 4.90 -2.93
C GLY A 411 -21.47 5.90 -2.44
N PHE A 412 -21.93 7.09 -2.06
CA PHE A 412 -21.09 8.07 -1.35
C PHE A 412 -21.36 8.03 0.15
N ALA A 413 -20.44 7.50 0.92
CA ALA A 413 -20.64 7.33 2.35
C ALA A 413 -19.74 8.22 3.20
N PRO A 414 -20.27 8.80 4.30
CA PRO A 414 -19.42 9.27 5.37
C PRO A 414 -18.47 8.16 5.83
N GLN A 415 -17.24 8.55 6.11
CA GLN A 415 -16.21 7.66 6.64
C GLN A 415 -15.40 8.35 7.72
N SER A 416 -14.88 7.55 8.66
CA SER A 416 -13.99 8.05 9.70
C SER A 416 -12.88 7.06 10.01
N ALA A 417 -11.74 7.60 10.48
CA ALA A 417 -10.60 6.82 10.89
C ALA A 417 -10.00 7.38 12.18
N LEU A 418 -9.62 6.48 13.08
CA LEU A 418 -8.88 6.76 14.31
C LEU A 418 -7.68 5.82 14.38
N GLY A 419 -6.52 6.37 14.74
CA GLY A 419 -5.30 5.61 15.02
C GLY A 419 -4.63 6.20 16.25
N LEU A 420 -4.21 5.35 17.18
CA LEU A 420 -3.45 5.71 18.36
C LEU A 420 -2.30 4.73 18.51
N ARG A 421 -1.11 5.23 18.80
CA ARG A 421 0.05 4.41 19.17
C ARG A 421 0.73 5.04 20.38
N LEU A 422 0.62 4.37 21.53
CA LEU A 422 1.37 4.72 22.73
C LEU A 422 2.71 3.98 22.72
N ILE A 423 3.80 4.72 22.85
CA ILE A 423 5.17 4.23 22.73
C ILE A 423 5.88 4.43 24.07
N LEU A 424 6.39 3.34 24.64
CA LEU A 424 7.15 3.32 25.88
C LEU A 424 8.60 2.94 25.55
N GLY A 425 9.45 3.95 25.52
CA GLY A 425 10.85 3.88 25.14
C GLY A 425 11.02 3.37 23.71
N ASP A 426 11.92 2.41 23.54
CA ASP A 426 12.17 1.69 22.30
C ASP A 426 11.64 0.25 22.34
N ARG A 427 11.04 -0.19 23.46
CA ARG A 427 10.71 -1.60 23.71
C ARG A 427 9.24 -1.96 23.57
N LEU A 428 8.31 -1.07 23.87
CA LEU A 428 6.90 -1.45 23.98
C LEU A 428 6.01 -0.44 23.25
N SER A 429 5.07 -0.94 22.44
CA SER A 429 4.01 -0.13 21.86
C SER A 429 2.63 -0.75 22.09
N PHE A 430 1.64 0.12 22.29
CA PHE A 430 0.22 -0.20 22.28
C PHE A 430 -0.42 0.54 21.11
N ASP A 431 -0.98 -0.20 20.17
CA ASP A 431 -1.58 0.35 18.95
C ASP A 431 -3.09 0.06 18.95
N LEU A 432 -3.90 1.08 18.63
CA LEU A 432 -5.34 0.98 18.40
C LEU A 432 -5.67 1.65 17.07
N ARG A 433 -6.39 0.96 16.20
CA ARG A 433 -6.85 1.51 14.92
C ARG A 433 -8.30 1.15 14.69
N ALA A 434 -9.07 2.09 14.15
CA ALA A 434 -10.46 1.90 13.78
C ALA A 434 -10.79 2.68 12.50
N ARG A 435 -11.56 2.07 11.61
CA ARG A 435 -12.12 2.67 10.39
C ARG A 435 -13.59 2.32 10.30
N ALA A 436 -14.42 3.31 10.02
CA ALA A 436 -15.85 3.15 9.87
C ALA A 436 -16.35 3.77 8.57
N PHE A 437 -17.31 3.09 7.94
CA PHE A 437 -17.95 3.49 6.70
C PHE A 437 -19.46 3.39 6.88
N PHE A 438 -20.20 4.40 6.41
CA PHE A 438 -21.63 4.57 6.70
C PHE A 438 -22.43 4.74 5.40
N ASP A 439 -22.67 3.66 4.66
CA ASP A 439 -23.51 3.69 3.46
C ASP A 439 -24.98 3.85 3.86
N GLY A 440 -25.59 4.96 3.48
CA GLY A 440 -26.99 5.28 3.79
C GLY A 440 -27.91 5.27 2.57
N ARG A 441 -29.23 5.40 2.81
CA ARG A 441 -30.23 5.51 1.73
C ARG A 441 -30.01 6.70 0.80
N VAL A 442 -29.44 7.79 1.33
CA VAL A 442 -29.08 9.00 0.55
C VAL A 442 -27.78 8.78 -0.23
N ALA A 443 -26.92 7.89 0.23
CA ALA A 443 -25.63 7.55 -0.38
C ALA A 443 -25.77 6.56 -1.55
N SER A 444 -26.74 5.64 -1.47
CA SER A 444 -26.96 4.53 -2.40
C SER A 444 -28.46 4.38 -2.76
N PRO A 445 -29.06 5.37 -3.47
CA PRO A 445 -30.50 5.42 -3.72
C PRO A 445 -31.05 4.19 -4.45
N GLU A 446 -30.22 3.49 -5.22
CA GLU A 446 -30.61 2.29 -5.98
C GLU A 446 -30.99 1.08 -5.10
N THR A 447 -30.55 1.04 -3.84
CA THR A 447 -30.70 -0.14 -2.98
C THR A 447 -31.78 0.03 -1.90
N ALA A 448 -32.20 1.27 -1.62
CA ALA A 448 -33.08 1.64 -0.50
C ALA A 448 -32.62 1.13 0.89
N GLY A 449 -31.38 0.66 1.02
CA GLY A 449 -30.84 0.05 2.22
C GLY A 449 -29.86 0.93 3.00
N THR A 450 -29.33 0.38 4.10
CA THR A 450 -28.19 0.97 4.82
C THR A 450 -27.13 -0.11 5.02
N ASP A 451 -25.86 0.28 5.02
CA ASP A 451 -24.72 -0.58 5.31
C ASP A 451 -23.71 0.19 6.17
N ARG A 452 -23.21 -0.45 7.21
CA ARG A 452 -22.27 0.13 8.17
C ARG A 452 -21.17 -0.85 8.43
N VAL A 453 -19.97 -0.50 8.00
CA VAL A 453 -18.78 -1.32 8.21
C VAL A 453 -17.90 -0.67 9.27
N LEU A 454 -17.43 -1.47 10.22
CA LEU A 454 -16.40 -1.13 11.19
C LEU A 454 -15.28 -2.17 11.09
N ARG A 455 -14.06 -1.69 10.86
CA ARG A 455 -12.84 -2.49 10.95
C ARG A 455 -11.95 -1.87 12.02
N GLY A 456 -11.45 -2.67 12.95
CA GLY A 456 -10.51 -2.18 13.94
C GLY A 456 -9.55 -3.25 14.44
N ASP A 457 -8.41 -2.81 14.94
CA ASP A 457 -7.41 -3.67 15.58
C ASP A 457 -6.82 -3.00 16.83
N ALA A 458 -6.49 -3.84 17.80
CA ALA A 458 -5.74 -3.48 18.99
C ALA A 458 -4.53 -4.40 19.07
N SER A 459 -3.34 -3.88 19.30
CA SER A 459 -2.14 -4.70 19.39
C SER A 459 -1.15 -4.20 20.43
N VAL A 460 -0.40 -5.13 20.99
CA VAL A 460 0.75 -4.87 21.87
C VAL A 460 1.97 -5.45 21.19
N SER A 461 3.01 -4.62 21.00
CA SER A 461 4.27 -5.06 20.41
C SER A 461 5.41 -4.88 21.41
N TYR A 462 6.12 -5.97 21.70
CA TYR A 462 7.30 -5.97 22.55
C TYR A 462 8.54 -6.30 21.73
N ARG A 463 9.53 -5.39 21.71
CA ARG A 463 10.81 -5.58 21.05
C ARG A 463 11.71 -6.45 21.90
N VAL A 464 12.16 -7.54 21.30
CA VAL A 464 13.01 -8.55 21.94
C VAL A 464 14.48 -8.18 21.75
N ALA A 465 14.90 -7.94 20.51
CA ALA A 465 16.29 -7.61 20.18
C ALA A 465 16.37 -6.90 18.82
N GLY A 466 17.14 -5.82 18.74
CA GLY A 466 17.34 -5.07 17.49
C GLY A 466 16.00 -4.73 16.80
N PRO A 467 15.83 -5.06 15.51
CA PRO A 467 14.58 -4.82 14.78
C PRO A 467 13.47 -5.85 15.07
N HIS A 468 13.70 -6.84 15.93
CA HIS A 468 12.82 -7.98 16.13
C HIS A 468 11.89 -7.78 17.34
N ALA A 469 10.59 -7.97 17.11
CA ALA A 469 9.54 -7.84 18.11
C ALA A 469 8.51 -8.98 18.02
N LEU A 470 7.79 -9.19 19.11
CA LEU A 470 6.61 -10.05 19.19
C LEU A 470 5.38 -9.16 19.33
N THR A 471 4.34 -9.45 18.55
CA THR A 471 3.08 -8.71 18.60
C THR A 471 1.90 -9.63 18.87
N LEU A 472 1.13 -9.30 19.90
CA LEU A 472 -0.20 -9.86 20.13
C LEU A 472 -1.22 -8.89 19.54
N ARG A 473 -2.12 -9.37 18.68
CA ARG A 473 -3.13 -8.54 18.00
C ARG A 473 -4.52 -9.13 18.14
N TYR A 474 -5.49 -8.28 18.48
CA TYR A 474 -6.91 -8.52 18.32
C TYR A 474 -7.43 -7.73 17.12
N LEU A 475 -8.20 -8.37 16.25
CA LEU A 475 -8.73 -7.82 15.01
C LEU A 475 -10.25 -8.02 14.97
N THR A 476 -11.02 -6.99 14.66
CA THR A 476 -12.48 -7.05 14.54
C THR A 476 -12.95 -6.46 13.21
N SER A 477 -13.79 -7.21 12.52
CA SER A 477 -14.52 -6.81 11.32
C SER A 477 -16.00 -6.96 11.58
N ARG A 478 -16.75 -5.86 11.48
CA ARG A 478 -18.19 -5.84 11.72
C ARG A 478 -18.87 -5.14 10.57
N ARG A 479 -19.98 -5.71 10.13
CA ARG A 479 -20.87 -5.10 9.15
C ARG A 479 -22.29 -5.21 9.67
N ARG A 480 -23.04 -4.11 9.64
CA ARG A 480 -24.47 -4.07 9.95
C ARG A 480 -25.19 -3.46 8.78
N PHE A 481 -26.18 -4.15 8.24
CA PHE A 481 -26.88 -3.69 7.06
C PHE A 481 -28.36 -4.01 7.16
N SER A 482 -29.16 -3.31 6.36
CA SER A 482 -30.60 -3.49 6.27
C SER A 482 -31.01 -3.29 4.83
N PHE A 483 -31.30 -4.38 4.13
CA PHE A 483 -31.81 -4.39 2.75
C PHE A 483 -33.17 -5.09 2.72
N PRO A 484 -34.14 -4.62 1.90
CA PRO A 484 -35.50 -5.18 1.87
C PRO A 484 -35.58 -6.69 1.61
N THR A 485 -34.57 -7.26 0.95
CA THR A 485 -34.54 -8.66 0.49
C THR A 485 -33.63 -9.58 1.32
N VAL A 486 -33.00 -9.08 2.40
CA VAL A 486 -32.06 -9.85 3.22
C VAL A 486 -32.53 -9.89 4.68
N LEU A 487 -32.75 -11.09 5.21
CA LEU A 487 -33.28 -11.31 6.56
C LEU A 487 -32.21 -11.09 7.64
N GLU A 488 -30.99 -11.56 7.42
CA GLU A 488 -29.86 -11.30 8.30
C GLU A 488 -29.37 -9.86 8.14
N THR A 489 -29.06 -9.20 9.25
CA THR A 489 -28.69 -7.77 9.26
C THR A 489 -27.27 -7.50 9.76
N GLN A 490 -26.49 -8.55 10.01
CA GLN A 490 -25.18 -8.42 10.63
C GLN A 490 -24.19 -9.50 10.19
N GLN A 491 -22.93 -9.09 10.07
CA GLN A 491 -21.78 -9.97 9.93
C GLN A 491 -20.69 -9.52 10.90
N ARG A 492 -19.99 -10.47 11.50
CA ARG A 492 -18.91 -10.22 12.46
C ARG A 492 -17.82 -11.26 12.29
N HIS A 493 -16.57 -10.82 12.29
CA HIS A 493 -15.42 -11.70 12.37
C HIS A 493 -14.37 -11.06 13.25
N ASP A 494 -14.09 -11.71 14.38
CA ASP A 494 -13.05 -11.31 15.32
C ASP A 494 -11.98 -12.40 15.40
N SER A 495 -10.72 -11.99 15.52
CA SER A 495 -9.61 -12.91 15.68
C SER A 495 -8.56 -12.39 16.66
N VAL A 496 -7.84 -13.33 17.27
CA VAL A 496 -6.66 -13.07 18.09
C VAL A 496 -5.49 -13.78 17.43
N GLY A 497 -4.40 -13.05 17.20
CA GLY A 497 -3.22 -13.60 16.57
C GLY A 497 -1.92 -13.20 17.25
N LEU A 498 -0.93 -14.08 17.10
CA LEU A 498 0.44 -13.87 17.53
C LEU A 498 1.31 -13.72 16.28
N TYR A 499 2.13 -12.68 16.27
CA TYR A 499 2.93 -12.29 15.12
C TYR A 499 4.38 -12.05 15.53
N TYR A 500 5.30 -12.55 14.72
CA TYR A 500 6.65 -12.01 14.66
C TYR A 500 6.59 -10.67 13.90
N SER A 501 7.29 -9.67 14.42
CA SER A 501 7.34 -8.31 13.88
C SER A 501 8.79 -7.92 13.61
N TYR A 502 9.05 -7.48 12.39
CA TYR A 502 10.29 -6.84 11.98
C TYR A 502 10.05 -5.34 11.79
N GLN A 503 10.84 -4.53 12.49
CA GLN A 503 10.76 -3.07 12.51
C GLN A 503 12.15 -2.52 12.19
N PRO A 504 12.42 -2.09 10.93
CA PRO A 504 13.76 -1.68 10.52
C PRO A 504 14.28 -0.46 11.28
N SER A 505 13.38 0.43 11.70
CA SER A 505 13.73 1.57 12.53
C SER A 505 14.13 1.10 13.94
N GLY A 506 15.30 1.52 14.41
CA GLY A 506 15.82 1.24 15.75
C GLY A 506 14.95 1.74 16.92
N GLY A 507 13.71 2.19 16.69
CA GLY A 507 12.70 2.55 17.70
C GLY A 507 11.27 2.16 17.25
N MET A 508 10.30 2.32 18.16
CA MET A 508 8.87 2.04 17.93
C MET A 508 8.13 3.16 17.17
N GLY A 509 8.87 3.98 16.41
CA GLY A 509 8.32 5.05 15.57
C GLY A 509 8.31 6.45 16.19
N ALA A 510 8.72 6.62 17.45
CA ALA A 510 8.79 7.94 18.09
C ALA A 510 9.85 8.82 17.42
N VAL A 511 9.43 10.01 17.00
CA VAL A 511 10.29 11.03 16.36
C VAL A 511 10.93 11.89 17.44
N LYS A 512 12.26 11.93 17.50
CA LYS A 512 12.96 12.84 18.40
C LYS A 512 12.94 14.24 17.77
N SER A 513 12.51 15.22 18.56
CA SER A 513 12.51 16.65 18.23
C SER A 513 13.92 17.22 18.34
#